data_AF-A0A0L0NXQ8-F1
#
_entry.id   AF-A0A0L0NXQ8-F1
#
_cell.length_a   1.000
_cell.length_b   1.000
_cell.length_c   1.000
_cell.angle_alpha   90.00
_cell.angle_beta   90.00
_cell.angle_gamma   90.00
#
_symmetry.space_group_name_H-M   'P 1'
#
loop_
_entity.id
_entity.type
_entity.pdbx_description
1 polymer ?
#
loop_
_entity_poly.entity_id
_entity_poly.type
_entity_poly.pdbx_seq_one_letter_code
_entity_poly.pdbx_strand_id
1 'polypeptide(L)'
;MSFVLGIDKESYPPEFSWVPSKLKPGKIAYIGLRDVDAGEKAILKKYNIPAFSMYHVDKYGIGKVVEMALDKVNPDRKFPIHLSYDVDAIDPSFTPATGTRVEGGLTLREGLFVAEDVAQTGLLSSLDVVETNPLLGEHENHVLDTVSAACAIGRCAMGETLL
;
A
#
# COMPACT_ATOMS: atom_id res chain seq x y z
N MET A 1 2.79 5.05 9.71
CA MET A 1 4.20 4.86 9.31
C MET A 1 5.24 5.75 10.03
N SER A 2 4.87 6.86 10.70
CA SER A 2 5.85 7.75 11.38
C SER A 2 6.77 7.03 12.38
N PHE A 3 6.21 6.14 13.20
CA PHE A 3 6.93 5.35 14.21
C PHE A 3 8.14 4.59 13.65
N VAL A 4 7.92 3.80 12.59
CA VAL A 4 8.97 2.96 11.95
C VAL A 4 10.02 3.78 11.21
N LEU A 5 9.67 4.98 10.76
CA LEU A 5 10.59 5.97 10.18
C LEU A 5 11.36 6.75 11.25
N GLY A 6 10.94 6.70 12.51
CA GLY A 6 11.52 7.48 13.61
C GLY A 6 11.27 8.99 13.50
N ILE A 7 10.19 9.40 12.85
CA ILE A 7 9.83 10.81 12.69
C ILE A 7 9.20 11.31 13.99
N ASP A 8 9.80 12.35 14.58
CA ASP A 8 9.33 12.97 15.83
C ASP A 8 9.38 12.03 17.06
N LYS A 9 10.45 11.24 17.17
CA LYS A 9 10.62 10.21 18.22
C LYS A 9 10.48 10.73 19.65
N GLU A 10 10.82 11.99 19.91
CA GLU A 10 10.68 12.62 21.23
C GLU A 10 9.21 12.76 21.67
N SER A 11 8.27 12.77 20.72
CA SER A 11 6.83 12.82 21.00
C SER A 11 6.22 11.46 21.31
N TYR A 12 6.97 10.36 21.16
CA TYR A 12 6.42 9.01 21.23
C TYR A 12 6.06 8.64 22.67
N PRO A 13 4.92 7.97 22.89
CA PRO A 13 4.64 7.34 24.17
C PRO A 13 5.74 6.34 24.57
N PRO A 14 6.11 6.22 25.86
CA PRO A 14 7.14 5.30 26.33
C PRO A 14 6.94 3.84 25.92
N GLU A 15 5.68 3.43 25.71
CA GLU A 15 5.26 2.10 25.26
C GLU A 15 5.80 1.74 23.88
N PHE A 16 6.18 2.73 23.06
CA PHE A 16 6.78 2.54 21.73
C PHE A 16 8.31 2.61 21.73
N SER A 17 8.96 2.69 22.90
CA SER A 17 10.42 2.78 23.02
C SER A 17 11.17 1.58 22.41
N TRP A 18 10.51 0.43 22.29
CA TRP A 18 11.07 -0.79 21.68
C TRP A 18 11.13 -0.73 20.15
N VAL A 19 10.40 0.18 19.48
CA VAL A 19 10.31 0.21 18.02
C VAL A 19 11.63 0.68 17.40
N PRO A 20 12.29 -0.15 16.58
CA PRO A 20 13.55 0.23 15.96
C PRO A 20 13.31 1.20 14.79
N SER A 21 13.90 2.40 14.85
CA SER A 21 13.80 3.42 13.78
C SER A 21 14.78 3.14 12.62
N LYS A 22 14.56 2.02 11.91
CA LYS A 22 15.49 1.50 10.89
C LYS A 22 15.07 1.81 9.46
N LEU A 23 13.78 2.04 9.22
CA LEU A 23 13.28 2.37 7.88
C LEU A 23 13.67 3.82 7.53
N LYS A 24 14.21 4.02 6.33
CA LYS A 24 14.61 5.34 5.84
C LYS A 24 13.55 5.91 4.90
N PRO A 25 13.32 7.24 4.89
CA PRO A 25 12.36 7.87 3.97
C PRO A 25 12.58 7.54 2.48
N GLY A 26 13.83 7.39 2.04
CA GLY A 26 14.16 6.97 0.66
C GLY A 26 13.98 5.48 0.37
N LYS A 27 13.48 4.69 1.34
CA LYS A 27 13.23 3.24 1.23
C LYS A 27 11.75 2.89 1.36
N ILE A 28 10.88 3.88 1.22
CA ILE A 28 9.43 3.73 1.22
C ILE A 28 8.88 4.46 0.00
N ALA A 29 7.87 3.89 -0.64
CA ALA A 29 7.08 4.56 -1.65
C ALA A 29 5.60 4.27 -1.39
N TYR A 30 4.76 5.29 -1.52
CA TYR A 30 3.31 5.13 -1.46
C TYR A 30 2.72 5.09 -2.86
N ILE A 31 1.75 4.22 -3.10
CA ILE A 31 1.01 4.11 -4.36
C ILE A 31 -0.49 4.19 -4.03
N GLY A 32 -1.26 4.92 -4.84
CA GLY A 32 -2.72 5.01 -4.70
C GLY A 32 -3.20 6.02 -3.66
N LEU A 33 -2.33 6.93 -3.20
CA LEU A 33 -2.75 7.97 -2.25
C LEU A 33 -3.84 8.87 -2.85
N ARG A 34 -4.93 9.10 -2.13
CA ARG A 34 -6.03 9.96 -2.60
C ARG A 34 -6.61 10.85 -1.51
N ASP A 35 -6.66 10.37 -0.28
CA ASP A 35 -6.97 11.17 0.89
C ASP A 35 -5.73 11.24 1.79
N VAL A 36 -5.15 12.43 1.92
CA VAL A 36 -3.92 12.64 2.70
C VAL A 36 -4.04 13.97 3.42
N ASP A 37 -3.89 13.93 4.74
CA ASP A 37 -4.06 15.09 5.59
C ASP A 37 -2.96 16.14 5.36
N ALA A 38 -3.22 17.39 5.78
CA ALA A 38 -2.24 18.47 5.65
C ALA A 38 -0.92 18.16 6.38
N GLY A 39 -1.00 17.52 7.56
CA GLY A 39 0.16 17.10 8.33
C GLY A 39 0.99 16.04 7.61
N GLU A 40 0.32 15.01 7.05
CA GLU A 40 0.98 13.96 6.28
C GLU A 40 1.60 14.48 5.00
N LYS A 41 0.89 15.35 4.26
CA LYS A 41 1.45 16.05 3.08
C LYS A 41 2.72 16.83 3.45
N ALA A 42 2.74 17.51 4.59
CA ALA A 42 3.91 18.22 5.06
C ALA A 42 5.09 17.27 5.37
N ILE A 43 4.81 16.12 5.99
CA ILE A 43 5.81 15.09 6.28
C ILE A 43 6.37 14.49 4.99
N LEU A 44 5.53 14.06 4.05
CA LEU A 44 5.94 13.50 2.77
C LEU A 44 6.88 14.46 2.02
N LYS A 45 6.52 15.75 1.98
CA LYS A 45 7.36 16.80 1.37
C LYS A 45 8.65 17.03 2.14
N LYS A 46 8.60 17.17 3.46
CA LYS A 46 9.76 17.45 4.32
C LYS A 46 10.82 16.37 4.22
N TYR A 47 10.42 15.10 4.15
CA TYR A 47 11.33 13.96 4.10
C TYR A 47 11.56 13.43 2.68
N ASN A 48 11.02 14.09 1.67
CA ASN A 48 11.10 13.70 0.25
C ASN A 48 10.74 12.22 0.03
N ILE A 49 9.63 11.78 0.65
CA ILE A 49 9.14 10.42 0.52
C ILE A 49 8.44 10.26 -0.84
N PRO A 50 8.86 9.31 -1.68
CA PRO A 50 8.15 8.98 -2.92
C PRO A 50 6.67 8.69 -2.65
N ALA A 51 5.79 9.44 -3.30
CA ALA A 51 4.36 9.36 -3.10
C ALA A 51 3.65 9.49 -4.44
N PHE A 52 3.04 8.40 -4.90
CA PHE A 52 2.32 8.30 -6.15
C PHE A 52 0.84 8.24 -5.86
N SER A 53 0.17 9.40 -5.96
CA SER A 53 -1.28 9.50 -5.80
C SER A 53 -2.05 8.91 -6.98
N MET A 54 -3.37 8.81 -6.84
CA MET A 54 -4.26 8.39 -7.94
C MET A 54 -4.09 9.22 -9.21
N TYR A 55 -3.75 10.51 -9.11
CA TYR A 55 -3.38 11.32 -10.29
C TYR A 55 -2.22 10.72 -11.11
N HIS A 56 -1.24 10.09 -10.45
CA HIS A 56 -0.13 9.43 -11.15
C HIS A 56 -0.59 8.13 -11.82
N VAL A 57 -1.49 7.40 -11.16
CA VAL A 57 -2.13 6.20 -11.73
C VAL A 57 -2.93 6.58 -12.97
N ASP A 58 -3.78 7.60 -12.88
CA ASP A 58 -4.58 8.10 -14.01
C ASP A 58 -3.70 8.56 -15.19
N LYS A 59 -2.58 9.20 -14.88
CA LYS A 59 -1.70 9.80 -15.90
C LYS A 59 -0.78 8.81 -16.57
N TYR A 60 -0.25 7.83 -15.83
CA TYR A 60 0.83 6.95 -16.31
C TYR A 60 0.43 5.47 -16.38
N GLY A 61 -0.72 5.09 -15.79
CA GLY A 61 -1.14 3.71 -15.60
C GLY A 61 -0.43 3.04 -14.42
N ILE A 62 -1.12 2.08 -13.79
CA ILE A 62 -0.63 1.42 -12.57
C ILE A 62 0.74 0.76 -12.75
N GLY A 63 0.98 0.09 -13.89
CA GLY A 63 2.25 -0.59 -14.13
C GLY A 63 3.44 0.35 -14.17
N LYS A 64 3.29 1.52 -14.83
CA LYS A 64 4.37 2.51 -14.82
C LYS A 64 4.58 3.10 -13.43
N VAL A 65 3.51 3.25 -12.64
CA VAL A 65 3.61 3.74 -11.27
C VAL A 65 4.37 2.78 -10.36
N VAL A 66 4.11 1.47 -10.46
CA VAL A 66 4.87 0.45 -9.71
C VAL A 66 6.34 0.48 -10.10
N GLU A 67 6.66 0.53 -11.40
CA GLU A 67 8.03 0.65 -11.90
C GLU A 67 8.73 1.91 -11.34
N MET A 68 8.07 3.08 -11.41
CA MET A 68 8.60 4.35 -10.89
C MET A 68 8.84 4.29 -9.37
N ALA A 69 7.97 3.62 -8.63
CA ALA A 69 8.12 3.44 -7.19
C ALA A 69 9.34 2.57 -6.86
N LEU A 70 9.46 1.41 -7.52
CA LEU A 70 10.59 0.50 -7.37
C LEU A 70 11.91 1.16 -7.76
N ASP A 71 11.95 1.95 -8.83
CA ASP A 71 13.14 2.69 -9.25
C ASP A 71 13.59 3.75 -8.23
N LYS A 72 12.65 4.31 -7.45
CA LYS A 72 12.98 5.28 -6.41
C LYS A 72 13.54 4.63 -5.16
N VAL A 73 13.00 3.49 -4.73
CA VAL A 73 13.40 2.86 -3.45
C VAL A 73 14.44 1.76 -3.60
N ASN A 74 14.48 1.11 -4.77
CA ASN A 74 15.29 -0.06 -5.09
C ASN A 74 15.77 -0.07 -6.57
N PRO A 75 16.50 0.97 -7.04
CA PRO A 75 16.90 1.11 -8.45
C PRO A 75 17.71 -0.09 -8.97
N ASP A 76 18.57 -0.66 -8.12
CA ASP A 76 19.41 -1.81 -8.50
C ASP A 76 18.70 -3.16 -8.39
N ARG A 77 17.46 -3.22 -7.88
CA ARG A 77 16.73 -4.47 -7.59
C ARG A 77 17.53 -5.47 -6.75
N LYS A 78 18.22 -4.98 -5.71
CA LYS A 78 19.09 -5.79 -4.82
C LYS A 78 18.53 -6.03 -3.44
N PHE A 79 17.55 -5.23 -3.02
CA PHE A 79 16.99 -5.32 -1.68
C PHE A 79 15.67 -6.11 -1.68
N PRO A 80 15.40 -6.88 -0.62
CA PRO A 80 14.10 -7.49 -0.42
C PRO A 80 13.01 -6.41 -0.32
N ILE A 81 11.82 -6.74 -0.80
CA ILE A 81 10.64 -5.87 -0.81
C ILE A 81 9.69 -6.36 0.28
N HIS A 82 9.19 -5.43 1.07
CA HIS A 82 8.01 -5.64 1.91
C HIS A 82 6.85 -4.87 1.27
N LEU A 83 5.74 -5.55 1.05
CA LEU A 83 4.50 -4.93 0.56
C LEU A 83 3.52 -4.85 1.73
N SER A 84 3.24 -3.63 2.20
CA SER A 84 2.16 -3.39 3.16
C SER A 84 0.96 -2.89 2.36
N TYR A 85 -0.05 -3.76 2.23
CA TYR A 85 -1.19 -3.55 1.34
C TYR A 85 -2.44 -3.27 2.16
N ASP A 86 -2.93 -2.05 2.06
CA ASP A 86 -4.23 -1.66 2.57
C ASP A 86 -5.32 -1.98 1.54
N VAL A 87 -6.32 -2.80 1.91
CA VAL A 87 -7.43 -3.13 0.98
C VAL A 87 -8.28 -1.92 0.63
N ASP A 88 -8.21 -0.85 1.43
CA ASP A 88 -8.85 0.42 1.14
C ASP A 88 -8.16 1.19 0.00
N ALA A 89 -6.99 0.76 -0.48
CA ALA A 89 -6.38 1.33 -1.69
C ALA A 89 -7.23 1.03 -2.94
N ILE A 90 -7.97 -0.07 -2.92
CA ILE A 90 -8.95 -0.44 -3.95
C ILE A 90 -10.24 0.38 -3.72
N ASP A 91 -10.87 0.74 -4.82
CA ASP A 91 -12.10 1.52 -4.81
C ASP A 91 -13.22 0.79 -4.02
N PRO A 92 -14.00 1.51 -3.18
CA PRO A 92 -15.06 0.90 -2.36
C PRO A 92 -16.12 0.13 -3.14
N SER A 93 -16.27 0.38 -4.44
CA SER A 93 -17.12 -0.42 -5.32
C SER A 93 -16.68 -1.89 -5.44
N PHE A 94 -15.43 -2.22 -5.10
CA PHE A 94 -14.90 -3.59 -5.05
C PHE A 94 -14.56 -4.05 -3.63
N THR A 95 -14.16 -3.14 -2.73
CA THR A 95 -13.79 -3.47 -1.33
C THR A 95 -14.64 -2.72 -0.30
N PRO A 96 -15.98 -2.90 -0.29
CA PRO A 96 -16.87 -2.11 0.56
C PRO A 96 -16.72 -2.37 2.07
N ALA A 97 -16.24 -3.53 2.50
CA ALA A 97 -16.12 -3.90 3.92
C ALA A 97 -14.77 -3.48 4.52
N THR A 98 -14.46 -2.18 4.45
CA THR A 98 -13.27 -1.54 5.04
C THR A 98 -13.64 -0.26 5.81
N GLY A 99 -12.74 0.18 6.69
CA GLY A 99 -12.92 1.33 7.57
C GLY A 99 -13.02 2.67 6.84
N THR A 100 -12.08 2.93 5.94
CA THR A 100 -11.91 4.24 5.30
C THR A 100 -12.33 4.16 3.83
N ARG A 101 -13.62 4.40 3.57
CA ARG A 101 -14.15 4.39 2.20
C ARG A 101 -13.90 5.73 1.51
N VAL A 102 -12.98 5.74 0.54
CA VAL A 102 -12.73 6.91 -0.31
C VAL A 102 -12.90 6.52 -1.77
N GLU A 103 -13.84 7.15 -2.47
CA GLU A 103 -14.09 6.94 -3.90
C GLU A 103 -12.88 7.33 -4.77
N GLY A 104 -12.80 6.75 -5.97
CA GLY A 104 -11.71 6.99 -6.91
C GLY A 104 -10.42 6.26 -6.52
N GLY A 105 -10.56 5.06 -5.95
CA GLY A 105 -9.43 4.16 -5.66
C GLY A 105 -8.98 3.37 -6.89
N LEU A 106 -8.07 2.42 -6.66
CA LEU A 106 -7.66 1.47 -7.71
C LEU A 106 -8.85 0.59 -8.09
N THR A 107 -8.99 0.28 -9.38
CA THR A 107 -9.87 -0.84 -9.76
C THR A 107 -9.32 -2.15 -9.20
N LEU A 108 -10.16 -3.19 -9.06
CA LEU A 108 -9.68 -4.50 -8.61
C LEU A 108 -8.53 -5.03 -9.49
N ARG A 109 -8.59 -4.82 -10.81
CA ARG A 109 -7.52 -5.22 -11.74
C ARG A 109 -6.21 -4.51 -11.47
N GLU A 110 -6.24 -3.21 -11.23
CA GLU A 110 -5.05 -2.44 -10.90
C GLU A 110 -4.49 -2.83 -9.52
N GLY A 111 -5.38 -3.06 -8.56
CA GLY A 111 -5.01 -3.48 -7.22
C GLY A 111 -4.28 -4.83 -7.22
N LEU A 112 -4.78 -5.82 -7.94
CA LEU A 112 -4.14 -7.13 -8.09
C LEU A 112 -2.83 -7.03 -8.88
N PHE A 113 -2.80 -6.23 -9.94
CA PHE A 113 -1.59 -6.00 -10.74
C PHE A 113 -0.40 -5.54 -9.88
N VAL A 114 -0.62 -4.68 -8.88
CA VAL A 114 0.46 -4.25 -7.97
C VAL A 114 1.11 -5.44 -7.26
N ALA A 115 0.31 -6.38 -6.75
CA ALA A 115 0.82 -7.56 -6.07
C ALA A 115 1.55 -8.50 -7.04
N GLU A 116 0.99 -8.71 -8.24
CA GLU A 116 1.62 -9.53 -9.30
C GLU A 116 2.96 -8.96 -9.74
N ASP A 117 3.03 -7.65 -10.04
CA ASP A 117 4.24 -6.98 -10.56
C ASP A 117 5.35 -6.95 -9.51
N VAL A 118 5.00 -6.74 -8.23
CA VAL A 118 5.95 -6.84 -7.11
C VAL A 118 6.43 -8.28 -6.89
N ALA A 119 5.54 -9.27 -7.02
CA ALA A 119 5.92 -10.69 -6.92
C ALA A 119 6.86 -11.10 -8.07
N GLN A 120 6.61 -10.63 -9.28
CA GLN A 120 7.42 -10.91 -10.48
C GLN A 120 8.86 -10.41 -10.37
N THR A 121 9.15 -9.44 -9.49
CA THR A 121 10.55 -9.04 -9.26
C THR A 121 11.37 -10.14 -8.58
N GLY A 122 10.73 -11.15 -7.99
CA GLY A 122 11.40 -12.20 -7.19
C GLY A 122 12.03 -11.69 -5.89
N LEU A 123 11.67 -10.47 -5.46
CA LEU A 123 12.25 -9.82 -4.27
C LEU A 123 11.25 -9.66 -3.13
N LEU A 124 9.97 -9.92 -3.36
CA LEU A 124 8.95 -9.85 -2.32
C LEU A 124 9.27 -10.87 -1.22
N SER A 125 9.52 -10.37 -0.01
CA SER A 125 9.97 -11.17 1.14
C SER A 125 8.96 -11.19 2.28
N SER A 126 8.04 -10.21 2.32
CA SER A 126 6.96 -10.16 3.29
C SER A 126 5.79 -9.34 2.76
N LEU A 127 4.59 -9.70 3.20
CA LEU A 127 3.32 -9.06 2.83
C LEU A 127 2.47 -8.87 4.07
N ASP A 128 1.92 -7.67 4.24
CA ASP A 128 0.78 -7.43 5.11
C ASP A 128 -0.43 -7.12 4.22
N VAL A 129 -1.59 -7.73 4.50
CA VAL A 129 -2.88 -7.35 3.92
C VAL A 129 -3.77 -6.90 5.07
N VAL A 130 -4.09 -5.62 5.13
CA VAL A 130 -4.70 -4.96 6.29
C VAL A 130 -6.03 -4.28 5.94
N GLU A 131 -6.71 -3.77 6.96
CA GLU A 131 -7.98 -3.01 6.89
C GLU A 131 -9.18 -3.74 6.26
N THR A 132 -9.15 -5.08 6.24
CA THR A 132 -10.37 -5.87 6.02
C THR A 132 -11.24 -5.83 7.28
N ASN A 133 -12.46 -5.30 7.18
CA ASN A 133 -13.40 -5.27 8.30
C ASN A 133 -14.78 -5.83 7.88
N PRO A 134 -15.00 -7.14 8.05
CA PRO A 134 -16.27 -7.80 7.74
C PRO A 134 -17.49 -7.17 8.40
N LEU A 135 -17.33 -6.53 9.57
CA LEU A 135 -18.45 -5.92 10.31
C LEU A 135 -18.98 -4.65 9.66
N LEU A 136 -18.22 -4.04 8.73
CA LEU A 136 -18.64 -2.86 7.99
C LEU A 136 -19.37 -3.21 6.69
N GLY A 137 -19.44 -4.49 6.31
CA GLY A 137 -20.23 -4.93 5.18
C GLY A 137 -21.73 -4.81 5.46
N GLU A 138 -22.44 -4.04 4.63
CA GLU A 138 -23.90 -3.87 4.73
C GLU A 138 -24.68 -5.13 4.32
N HIS A 139 -24.06 -5.94 3.46
CA HIS A 139 -24.63 -7.15 2.87
C HIS A 139 -23.57 -8.26 2.85
N GLU A 140 -23.99 -9.52 2.79
CA GLU A 140 -23.06 -10.67 2.76
C GLU A 140 -22.08 -10.60 1.57
N ASN A 141 -22.55 -10.14 0.41
CA ASN A 141 -21.68 -9.95 -0.75
C ASN A 141 -20.59 -8.90 -0.50
N HIS A 142 -20.86 -7.81 0.22
CA HIS A 142 -19.83 -6.80 0.53
C HIS A 142 -18.66 -7.39 1.33
N VAL A 143 -18.98 -8.28 2.27
CA VAL A 143 -17.98 -9.01 3.06
C VAL A 143 -17.19 -9.95 2.15
N LEU A 144 -17.91 -10.75 1.34
CA LEU A 144 -17.28 -11.69 0.42
C LEU A 144 -16.38 -10.98 -0.59
N ASP A 145 -16.81 -9.87 -1.18
CA ASP A 145 -16.06 -9.10 -2.17
C ASP A 145 -14.73 -8.62 -1.58
N THR A 146 -14.79 -8.03 -0.39
CA THR A 146 -13.59 -7.48 0.28
C THR A 146 -12.62 -8.56 0.75
N VAL A 147 -13.14 -9.62 1.38
CA VAL A 147 -12.31 -10.75 1.84
C VAL A 147 -11.73 -11.50 0.63
N SER A 148 -12.50 -11.67 -0.45
CA SER A 148 -12.02 -12.32 -1.67
C SER A 148 -10.95 -11.49 -2.36
N ALA A 149 -11.08 -10.16 -2.39
CA ALA A 149 -10.06 -9.26 -2.89
C ALA A 149 -8.77 -9.36 -2.06
N ALA A 150 -8.88 -9.35 -0.73
CA ALA A 150 -7.75 -9.53 0.18
C ALA A 150 -7.01 -10.87 -0.04
N CYS A 151 -7.77 -11.97 -0.16
CA CYS A 151 -7.20 -13.26 -0.48
C CYS A 151 -6.56 -13.29 -1.88
N ALA A 152 -7.17 -12.63 -2.87
CA ALA A 152 -6.62 -12.55 -4.21
C ALA A 152 -5.29 -11.77 -4.24
N ILE A 153 -5.19 -10.64 -3.53
CA ILE A 153 -3.91 -9.92 -3.33
C ILE A 153 -2.85 -10.86 -2.76
N GLY A 154 -3.21 -11.63 -1.72
CA GLY A 154 -2.31 -12.61 -1.11
C GLY A 154 -1.84 -13.69 -2.09
N ARG A 155 -2.73 -14.22 -2.93
CA ARG A 155 -2.36 -15.24 -3.93
C ARG A 155 -1.49 -14.66 -5.05
N CYS A 156 -1.83 -13.49 -5.59
CA CYS A 156 -1.01 -12.77 -6.58
C CYS A 156 0.40 -12.50 -6.05
N ALA A 157 0.50 -12.05 -4.80
CA ALA A 157 1.78 -11.83 -4.12
C ALA A 157 2.60 -13.13 -3.94
N MET A 158 1.94 -14.29 -3.83
CA MET A 158 2.57 -15.61 -3.77
C MET A 158 2.84 -16.23 -5.15
N GLY A 159 2.64 -15.47 -6.24
CA GLY A 159 2.93 -15.90 -7.60
C GLY A 159 1.79 -16.62 -8.32
N GLU A 160 0.55 -16.54 -7.80
CA GLU A 160 -0.61 -16.91 -8.61
C GLU A 160 -0.69 -15.95 -9.80
N THR A 161 -0.63 -16.51 -11.01
CA THR A 161 -0.79 -15.76 -12.25
C THR A 161 -1.68 -16.58 -13.19
N LEU A 162 -2.26 -15.93 -14.19
CA LEU A 162 -3.15 -16.58 -15.16
C LEU A 162 -2.42 -17.56 -16.11
N LEU A 163 -1.09 -17.50 -16.24
CA LEU A 163 -0.30 -18.22 -17.24
C LEU A 163 0.94 -18.92 -16.64
#